data_AF-A0A1F2Q6U2-F1
#
_entry.id   AF-A0A1F2Q6U2-F1
#
_cell.length_a   1.000
_cell.length_b   1.000
_cell.length_c   1.000
_cell.angle_alpha   90.00
_cell.angle_beta   90.00
_cell.angle_gamma   90.00
#
_symmetry.space_group_name_H-M   'P 1'
#
loop_
_entity.id
_entity.type
_entity.pdbx_description
1 polymer ?
#
loop_
_entity_poly.entity_id
_entity_poly.type
_entity_poly.pdbx_seq_one_letter_code
_entity_poly.pdbx_strand_id
1 'polypeptide(L)' 'MNHPRLTVLADALGAILAGNLLYFLLLSPRLPEVWRHQPFAFDPGLVLDFLLCLGLFGAARWLRARV' A
#
# COMPACT_ATOMS: atom_id res chain seq x y z
N MET A 1 -3.82 1.20 -27.50
CA MET A 1 -2.61 1.97 -27.12
C MET A 1 -2.07 1.39 -25.83
N ASN A 2 -1.15 0.41 -25.92
CA ASN A 2 -0.56 -0.22 -24.74
C ASN A 2 0.60 0.64 -24.26
N HIS A 3 0.33 1.60 -23.39
CA HIS A 3 1.37 2.41 -22.76
C HIS A 3 1.83 1.70 -21.49
N PRO A 4 2.98 1.01 -21.50
CA PRO A 4 3.48 0.26 -20.34
C PRO A 4 3.71 1.12 -19.09
N ARG A 5 3.77 2.44 -19.25
CA ARG A 5 3.86 3.39 -18.14
C ARG A 5 2.51 3.61 -17.43
N LEU A 6 1.41 3.59 -18.16
CA LEU A 6 0.06 3.80 -17.61
C LEU A 6 -0.39 2.61 -16.75
N THR A 7 -0.02 1.40 -17.15
CA THR A 7 -0.30 0.19 -16.36
C THR A 7 0.47 0.20 -15.04
N VAL A 8 1.77 0.50 -15.08
CA VAL A 8 2.59 0.62 -13.86
C VAL A 8 2.06 1.72 -12.92
N LEU A 9 1.60 2.84 -13.48
CA LEU A 9 1.00 3.91 -12.68
C LEU A 9 -0.30 3.45 -12.02
N ALA A 10 -1.18 2.78 -12.78
CA ALA A 10 -2.43 2.23 -12.25
C ALA A 10 -2.18 1.21 -11.13
N ASP A 11 -1.11 0.44 -11.22
CA ASP A 11 -0.73 -0.54 -10.20
C ASP A 11 -0.20 0.09 -8.94
N ALA A 12 0.65 1.10 -9.10
CA ALA A 12 1.18 1.86 -7.99
C ALA A 12 0.01 2.57 -7.27
N LEU A 13 -0.86 3.25 -8.01
CA LEU A 13 -2.03 3.92 -7.44
C LEU A 13 -3.00 2.93 -6.79
N GLY A 14 -3.27 1.80 -7.43
CA GLY A 14 -4.11 0.75 -6.87
C GLY A 14 -3.54 0.16 -5.58
N ALA A 15 -2.23 -0.09 -5.54
CA ALA A 15 -1.55 -0.59 -4.35
C ALA A 15 -1.52 0.44 -3.21
N ILE A 16 -1.33 1.73 -3.52
CA ILE A 16 -1.37 2.81 -2.53
C ILE A 16 -2.78 2.90 -1.93
N LEU A 17 -3.82 2.94 -2.77
CA LEU A 17 -5.21 3.02 -2.31
C LEU A 17 -5.61 1.79 -1.49
N ALA A 18 -5.29 0.59 -1.98
CA ALA A 18 -5.60 -0.65 -1.28
C ALA A 18 -4.82 -0.79 0.02
N GLY A 19 -3.53 -0.41 0.02
CA GLY A 19 -2.66 -0.46 1.19
C GLY A 19 -3.14 0.46 2.29
N ASN A 20 -3.42 1.72 1.96
CA ASN A 20 -3.98 2.69 2.89
C ASN A 20 -5.35 2.23 3.44
N LEU A 21 -6.23 1.71 2.57
CA LEU A 21 -7.54 1.22 3.00
C LEU A 21 -7.42 0.05 3.97
N LEU A 22 -6.54 -0.92 3.67
CA LEU A 22 -6.22 -2.04 4.56
C LEU A 22 -5.64 -1.57 5.90
N TYR A 23 -4.69 -0.64 5.84
CA TYR A 23 -4.02 -0.11 7.01
C TYR A 23 -5.01 0.60 7.94
N PHE A 24 -5.78 1.56 7.43
CA PHE A 24 -6.68 2.36 8.24
C PHE A 24 -7.94 1.59 8.70
N LEU A 25 -8.51 0.70 7.88
CA LEU A 25 -9.74 -0.02 8.24
C LEU A 25 -9.52 -1.28 9.06
N LEU A 26 -8.43 -2.02 8.80
CA LEU A 26 -8.23 -3.35 9.39
C LEU A 26 -7.09 -3.40 10.42
N LEU A 27 -6.02 -2.63 10.19
CA LEU A 27 -4.82 -2.68 11.01
C LEU A 27 -4.85 -1.66 12.16
N SER A 28 -5.07 -0.37 11.85
CA SER A 28 -5.15 0.73 12.81
C SER A 28 -6.08 0.48 14.01
N PRO A 29 -7.32 -0.03 13.86
CA PRO A 29 -8.20 -0.27 15.01
C PRO A 29 -7.72 -1.41 15.93
N ARG A 30 -6.85 -2.30 15.44
CA ARG A 30 -6.29 -3.43 16.21
C ARG A 30 -4.89 -3.16 16.74
N LEU A 31 -4.26 -2.09 16.30
CA LEU A 31 -2.89 -1.75 16.66
C LEU A 31 -2.83 -0.99 18.01
N PRO A 32 -1.81 -1.28 18.85
CA PRO A 32 -1.48 -0.46 20.01
C PRO A 32 -1.16 0.98 19.59
N GLU A 33 -1.35 1.93 20.50
CA GLU A 33 -1.26 3.37 20.24
C GLU A 33 0.06 3.80 19.56
N VAL A 34 1.17 3.14 19.92
CA VAL A 34 2.51 3.36 19.33
C VAL A 34 2.56 3.09 17.82
N TRP A 35 1.71 2.21 17.31
CA TRP A 35 1.68 1.80 15.91
C TRP A 35 0.56 2.46 15.10
N ARG A 36 -0.22 3.36 15.70
CA ARG A 36 -1.24 4.11 14.97
C ARG A 36 -0.56 5.24 14.22
N HIS A 37 -0.63 5.17 12.89
CA HIS A 37 -0.06 6.22 12.06
C HIS A 37 -0.86 7.51 12.24
N GLN A 38 -0.19 8.60 12.59
CA GLN A 38 -0.79 9.92 12.52
C GLN A 38 -0.54 10.53 11.14
N PRO A 39 -1.56 11.11 10.49
CA PRO A 39 -1.37 11.78 9.21
C PRO A 39 -0.25 12.83 9.31
N PHE A 40 0.72 12.77 8.41
CA PHE A 40 1.87 13.69 8.33
C PHE A 40 2.92 13.56 9.46
N ALA A 41 2.90 12.49 10.25
CA ALA A 41 3.95 12.20 11.22
C ALA A 41 4.91 11.09 10.71
N PHE A 42 6.19 11.22 11.02
CA PHE A 42 7.14 10.11 10.88
C PHE A 42 7.05 9.21 12.11
N ASP A 43 6.18 8.21 12.05
CA ASP A 43 5.93 7.24 13.11
C ASP A 43 6.15 5.80 12.58
N PRO A 44 6.29 4.79 13.46
CA PRO A 44 6.46 3.41 13.02
C PRO A 44 5.24 2.86 12.25
N GLY A 45 4.07 3.48 12.40
CA GLY A 45 2.89 3.19 11.58
C GLY A 45 3.08 3.57 10.11
N LEU A 46 3.81 4.66 9.81
CA LEU A 46 4.17 5.04 8.44
C LEU A 46 5.03 3.97 7.75
N VAL A 47 6.00 3.40 8.48
CA VAL A 47 6.85 2.32 7.96
C VAL A 47 6.00 1.10 7.63
N LEU A 48 5.06 0.77 8.51
CA LEU A 48 4.14 -0.35 8.31
C LEU A 48 3.21 -0.12 7.10
N ASP A 49 2.64 1.08 6.95
CA ASP A 49 1.82 1.45 5.78
C ASP A 49 2.62 1.40 4.48
N PHE A 50 3.85 1.91 4.49
CA PHE A 50 4.76 1.84 3.34
C PHE A 50 5.06 0.39 2.93
N LEU A 51 5.36 -0.49 3.89
CA LEU A 51 5.63 -1.90 3.63
C LEU A 51 4.39 -2.62 3.07
N LEU A 52 3.21 -2.27 3.56
CA LEU A 52 1.93 -2.80 3.09
C LEU A 52 1.67 -2.41 1.62
N CYS A 53 1.85 -1.12 1.29
CA CYS A 53 1.75 -0.62 -0.07
C CYS A 53 2.78 -1.27 -1.00
N LEU A 54 4.02 -1.42 -0.56
CA LEU A 54 5.09 -2.05 -1.33
C LEU A 54 4.80 -3.53 -1.60
N GLY A 55 4.30 -4.25 -0.59
CA GLY A 55 3.90 -5.66 -0.72
C GLY A 55 2.76 -5.85 -1.72
N LEU A 56 1.73 -4.99 -1.66
CA LEU A 56 0.61 -5.04 -2.61
C LEU A 56 1.03 -4.70 -4.04
N PHE A 57 1.90 -3.70 -4.22
CA PHE A 57 2.44 -3.38 -5.53
C PHE A 57 3.28 -4.53 -6.11
N GLY A 58 4.12 -5.14 -5.27
CA GLY A 58 4.89 -6.34 -5.63
C GLY A 58 3.99 -7.51 -6.04
N ALA A 59 2.92 -7.77 -5.29
CA ALA A 59 1.93 -8.80 -5.60
C ALA A 59 1.19 -8.51 -6.91
N ALA A 60 0.72 -7.26 -7.11
CA ALA A 60 0.03 -6.85 -8.33
C ALA A 60 0.93 -6.97 -9.57
N ARG A 61 2.23 -6.69 -9.44
CA ARG A 61 3.20 -6.86 -10.51
C ARG A 61 3.52 -8.34 -10.76
N TRP A 62 3.67 -9.13 -9.70
CA TRP A 62 3.91 -10.57 -9.79
C TRP A 62 2.75 -11.33 -10.44
N LEU A 63 1.51 -11.03 -10.05
CA LEU A 63 0.30 -11.61 -10.64
C LEU A 63 0.24 -11.32 -12.14
N ARG A 64 0.58 -10.10 -12.55
CA ARG A 64 0.63 -9.74 -13.97
C ARG A 64 1.79 -10.34 -14.75
N ALA A 65 2.90 -10.65 -14.09
CA ALA A 65 3.99 -11.38 -14.74
C ALA A 65 3.63 -12.88 -14.93
N ARG A 66 2.58 -13.36 -14.26
CA ARG A 66 2.11 -14.75 -14.29
C ARG A 66 0.90 -14.98 -15.20
N VAL A 67 0.23 -13.92 -15.65
CA VAL A 67 -0.94 -13.90 -16.56
C VAL A 67 -0.50 -13.44 -17.94
#